data_AF-A0A9P4NUD2-F1
#
_entry.id   AF-A0A9P4NUD2-F1
#
_cell.length_a   1.000
_cell.length_b   1.000
_cell.length_c   1.000
_cell.angle_alpha   90.00
_cell.angle_beta   90.00
_cell.angle_gamma   90.00
#
_symmetry.space_group_name_H-M   'P 1'
#
loop_
_entity.id
_entity.type
_entity.pdbx_description
1 polymer ?
#
loop_
_entity_poly.entity_id
_entity_poly.type
_entity_poly.pdbx_seq_one_letter_code
_entity_poly.pdbx_strand_id
1 'polypeptide(L)'
;MTNTLLLGVVTVGVVVAVHLLHKYWSEKRASKNAPPSRLMSLPAELRNEIYSYLLEPEPTQAPMMRQVAETIMGTPLVNICFTRILAFCRPVLELSPIRLRLPFYTPPRAHSTPTYEHLNRMTLASKQFKSEFMDVYCRIFTFNFTLDASDITHEKPFKIGEETLGRMRKCMLKILATPGIVGAFDPREAPADWLLRDKVFAAMSQMTSLQDMVLSINACGNQLWNPLWLWHFTSQAFKGSPIKAFRRIEFKLEGWTLREPNHLARNPMGEWEWHCSENHCVRVDEETSQPVREFCAALYHECRICDPLPMTDGDETEDA
;
A
#
# COMPACT_ATOMS: atom_id res chain seq x y z
N MET A 1 -20.03 -50.19 -21.32
CA MET A 1 -19.25 -49.36 -20.36
C MET A 1 -17.78 -49.20 -20.74
N THR A 2 -17.17 -50.12 -21.50
CA THR A 2 -15.77 -50.02 -21.94
C THR A 2 -15.50 -48.87 -22.91
N ASN A 3 -16.42 -48.59 -23.84
CA ASN A 3 -16.23 -47.54 -24.87
C ASN A 3 -16.19 -46.10 -24.30
N THR A 4 -16.94 -45.83 -23.22
CA THR A 4 -16.97 -44.50 -22.59
C THR A 4 -15.68 -44.21 -21.82
N LEU A 5 -15.07 -45.23 -21.21
CA LEU A 5 -13.81 -45.10 -20.47
C LEU A 5 -12.63 -44.89 -21.42
N LEU A 6 -12.62 -45.61 -22.55
CA LEU A 6 -11.62 -45.41 -23.62
C LEU A 6 -11.69 -44.00 -24.19
N LEU A 7 -12.90 -43.48 -24.47
CA LEU A 7 -13.07 -42.12 -24.98
C LEU A 7 -12.55 -41.07 -24.00
N GLY A 8 -12.79 -41.24 -22.70
CA GLY A 8 -12.28 -40.34 -21.66
C GLY A 8 -10.75 -40.32 -21.55
N VAL A 9 -10.09 -41.47 -21.67
CA VAL A 9 -8.62 -41.54 -21.66
C VAL A 9 -8.03 -40.86 -22.89
N VAL A 10 -8.64 -41.06 -24.06
CA VAL A 10 -8.18 -40.44 -25.31
C VAL A 10 -8.35 -38.92 -25.27
N THR A 11 -9.45 -38.38 -24.75
CA THR A 11 -9.65 -36.93 -24.67
C THR A 11 -8.64 -36.27 -23.74
N VAL A 12 -8.37 -36.85 -22.57
CA VAL A 12 -7.33 -36.35 -21.65
C VAL A 12 -5.95 -36.41 -22.32
N GLY A 13 -5.63 -37.50 -23.02
CA GLY A 13 -4.37 -37.66 -23.75
C GLY A 13 -4.18 -36.58 -24.83
N VAL A 14 -5.23 -36.27 -25.60
CA VAL A 14 -5.19 -35.22 -26.64
C VAL A 14 -4.99 -33.83 -26.01
N VAL A 15 -5.71 -33.53 -24.92
CA VAL A 15 -5.56 -32.22 -24.22
C VAL A 15 -4.14 -32.04 -23.69
N VAL A 16 -3.56 -33.07 -23.07
CA VAL A 16 -2.18 -33.04 -22.59
C VAL A 16 -1.20 -32.89 -23.75
N ALA A 17 -1.37 -33.63 -24.85
CA ALA A 17 -0.51 -33.54 -26.02
C ALA A 17 -0.55 -32.15 -26.66
N VAL A 18 -1.73 -31.56 -26.83
CA VAL A 18 -1.91 -30.20 -27.36
C VAL A 18 -1.25 -29.17 -26.43
N HIS A 19 -1.38 -29.32 -25.11
CA HIS A 19 -0.74 -28.43 -24.15
C HIS A 19 0.80 -28.51 -24.23
N LEU A 20 1.36 -29.71 -24.30
CA LEU A 20 2.81 -29.93 -24.42
C LEU A 20 3.36 -29.41 -25.76
N LEU A 21 2.65 -29.65 -26.87
CA LEU A 21 2.98 -29.08 -28.17
C LEU A 21 2.96 -27.55 -28.11
N HIS A 22 1.89 -26.95 -27.59
CA HIS A 22 1.80 -25.50 -27.47
C HIS A 22 2.96 -24.92 -26.66
N LYS A 23 3.31 -25.54 -25.51
CA LYS A 23 4.46 -25.15 -24.69
C LYS A 23 5.77 -25.23 -25.48
N TYR A 24 6.05 -26.37 -26.13
CA TYR A 24 7.25 -26.57 -26.95
C TYR A 24 7.36 -25.54 -28.08
N TRP A 25 6.29 -25.31 -28.82
CA TRP A 25 6.28 -24.34 -29.93
C TRP A 25 6.43 -22.89 -29.42
N SER A 26 5.85 -22.56 -28.26
CA SER A 26 6.03 -21.23 -27.66
C SER A 26 7.47 -20.97 -27.25
N GLU A 27 8.14 -21.95 -26.62
CA GLU A 27 9.55 -21.86 -26.22
C GLU A 27 10.47 -21.78 -27.45
N LYS A 28 10.18 -22.58 -28.49
CA LYS A 28 10.95 -22.57 -29.74
C LYS A 28 10.76 -21.30 -30.57
N ARG A 29 9.56 -20.68 -30.55
CA ARG A 29 9.33 -19.37 -31.17
C ARG A 29 10.04 -18.26 -30.40
N ALA A 30 10.08 -18.35 -29.07
CA ALA A 30 10.81 -17.40 -28.24
C ALA A 30 12.33 -17.43 -28.48
N SER A 31 12.90 -18.61 -28.79
CA SER A 31 14.35 -18.74 -28.99
C SER A 31 14.85 -18.40 -30.40
N LYS A 32 14.01 -18.51 -31.44
CA LYS A 32 14.55 -18.54 -32.81
C LYS A 32 14.73 -17.20 -33.52
N ASN A 33 13.95 -16.15 -33.28
CA ASN A 33 13.98 -14.99 -34.21
C ASN A 33 13.59 -13.62 -33.62
N ALA A 34 13.49 -13.46 -32.30
CA ALA A 34 13.30 -12.11 -31.76
C ALA A 34 14.66 -11.39 -31.81
N PRO A 35 14.81 -10.30 -32.59
CA PRO A 35 15.99 -9.45 -32.42
C PRO A 35 16.05 -9.04 -30.94
N PRO A 36 17.24 -9.07 -30.30
CA PRO A 36 17.38 -8.61 -28.93
C PRO A 36 16.75 -7.22 -28.87
N SER A 37 15.82 -7.04 -27.92
CA SER A 37 15.13 -5.75 -27.83
C SER A 37 16.20 -4.66 -27.69
N ARG A 38 16.04 -3.53 -28.39
CA ARG A 38 17.01 -2.42 -28.34
C ARG A 38 17.24 -1.93 -26.90
N LEU A 39 16.27 -2.16 -26.02
CA LEU A 39 16.40 -1.92 -24.60
C LEU A 39 17.46 -2.83 -23.95
N MET A 40 17.51 -4.12 -24.31
CA MET A 40 18.48 -5.07 -23.75
C MET A 40 19.92 -4.85 -24.23
N SER A 41 20.11 -4.14 -25.35
CA SER A 41 21.45 -3.70 -25.76
C SER A 41 21.98 -2.51 -24.97
N LEU A 42 21.15 -1.81 -24.19
CA LEU A 42 21.63 -0.74 -23.31
C LEU A 42 22.36 -1.33 -22.10
N PRO A 43 23.36 -0.65 -21.52
CA PRO A 43 23.93 -0.98 -20.21
C PRO A 43 22.87 -1.09 -19.11
N ALA A 44 23.15 -1.91 -18.08
CA ALA A 44 22.19 -2.19 -17.01
C ALA A 44 21.79 -0.93 -16.24
N GLU A 45 22.70 0.04 -16.12
CA GLU A 45 22.51 1.32 -15.45
C GLU A 45 21.40 2.13 -16.12
N LEU A 46 21.48 2.28 -17.46
CA LEU A 46 20.46 2.99 -18.25
C LEU A 46 19.13 2.25 -18.25
N ARG A 47 19.13 0.91 -18.28
CA ARG A 47 17.89 0.12 -18.16
C ARG A 47 17.21 0.37 -16.81
N ASN A 48 17.98 0.40 -15.72
CA ASN A 48 17.47 0.67 -14.38
C ASN A 48 16.89 2.09 -14.25
N GLU A 49 17.50 3.08 -14.90
CA GLU A 49 16.99 4.46 -14.95
C GLU A 49 15.67 4.56 -15.75
N ILE A 50 15.58 3.84 -16.87
CA ILE A 50 14.33 3.71 -17.62
C ILE A 50 13.26 3.03 -16.76
N TYR A 51 13.62 1.96 -16.04
CA TYR A 51 12.68 1.28 -15.15
C TYR A 51 12.22 2.19 -14.02
N SER A 52 13.10 2.97 -13.40
CA SER A 52 12.70 3.94 -12.37
C SER A 52 11.76 5.01 -12.92
N TYR A 53 12.05 5.54 -14.11
CA TYR A 53 11.18 6.52 -14.76
C TYR A 53 9.79 5.94 -15.07
N LEU A 54 9.70 4.66 -15.43
CA LEU A 54 8.41 3.98 -15.64
C LEU A 54 7.63 3.71 -14.34
N LEU A 55 8.30 3.75 -13.19
CA LEU A 55 7.70 3.50 -11.88
C LEU A 55 7.30 4.76 -11.15
N GLU A 56 8.00 5.87 -11.40
CA GLU A 56 7.59 7.17 -10.91
C GLU A 56 6.21 7.46 -11.50
N PRO A 57 5.15 7.52 -10.66
CA PRO A 57 3.86 7.94 -11.14
C PRO A 57 4.09 9.35 -11.68
N GLU A 58 3.90 9.53 -13.00
CA GLU A 58 3.91 10.85 -13.62
C GLU A 58 3.10 11.75 -12.68
N PRO A 59 3.73 12.78 -12.07
CA PRO A 59 3.12 13.54 -10.99
C PRO A 59 1.78 13.95 -11.55
N THR A 60 0.73 13.36 -10.98
CA THR A 60 -0.59 13.52 -11.55
C THR A 60 -0.82 15.00 -11.44
N GLN A 61 -0.72 15.72 -12.57
CA GLN A 61 -1.20 17.08 -12.65
C GLN A 61 -2.66 16.90 -12.29
N ALA A 62 -2.97 17.10 -11.00
CA ALA A 62 -4.29 16.90 -10.47
C ALA A 62 -5.17 17.76 -11.38
N PRO A 63 -6.09 17.15 -12.15
CA PRO A 63 -6.70 17.90 -13.20
C PRO A 63 -7.52 18.95 -12.48
N MET A 64 -7.23 20.22 -12.73
CA MET A 64 -8.19 21.31 -12.59
C MET A 64 -9.56 20.88 -13.19
N MET A 65 -9.56 19.97 -14.18
CA MET A 65 -10.74 19.28 -14.72
C MET A 65 -11.51 18.37 -13.74
N ARG A 66 -10.93 17.77 -12.70
CA ARG A 66 -11.67 16.94 -11.72
C ARG A 66 -12.50 17.81 -10.77
N GLN A 67 -11.94 18.94 -10.33
CA GLN A 67 -12.68 19.99 -9.62
C GLN A 67 -13.77 20.62 -10.51
N VAL A 68 -13.49 20.87 -11.79
CA VAL A 68 -14.51 21.38 -12.73
C VAL A 68 -15.59 20.34 -13.01
N ALA A 69 -15.25 19.06 -13.13
CA ALA A 69 -16.21 17.97 -13.31
C ALA A 69 -17.10 17.77 -12.07
N GLU A 70 -16.56 17.88 -10.85
CA GLU A 70 -17.34 17.84 -9.61
C GLU A 70 -18.21 19.09 -9.44
N THR A 71 -17.74 20.26 -9.88
CA THR A 71 -18.52 21.51 -9.86
C THR A 71 -19.67 21.48 -10.88
N ILE A 72 -19.48 20.87 -12.06
CA ILE A 72 -20.50 20.78 -13.11
C ILE A 72 -21.47 19.60 -12.89
N MET A 73 -21.00 18.46 -12.34
CA MET A 73 -21.84 17.27 -12.10
C MET A 73 -22.44 17.19 -10.69
N GLY A 74 -22.13 18.13 -9.80
CA GLY A 74 -22.67 18.23 -8.44
C GLY A 74 -24.15 18.66 -8.36
N THR A 75 -24.77 19.10 -9.46
CA THR A 75 -26.22 19.36 -9.48
C THR A 75 -26.99 18.05 -9.69
N PRO A 76 -27.79 17.59 -8.71
CA PRO A 76 -28.43 16.26 -8.73
C PRO A 76 -29.38 16.06 -9.93
N LEU A 77 -29.92 17.14 -10.49
CA LEU A 77 -30.84 17.08 -11.64
C LEU A 77 -30.14 16.67 -12.95
N VAL A 78 -28.90 17.12 -13.17
CA VAL A 78 -28.16 16.84 -14.41
C VAL A 78 -27.71 15.38 -14.45
N ASN A 79 -27.29 14.83 -13.30
CA ASN A 79 -26.79 13.45 -13.22
C ASN A 79 -27.92 12.41 -13.40
N ILE A 80 -29.11 12.66 -12.85
CA ILE A 80 -30.28 11.78 -13.01
C ILE A 80 -30.81 11.79 -14.45
N CYS A 81 -30.86 12.96 -15.10
CA CYS A 81 -31.30 13.05 -16.50
C CYS A 81 -30.29 12.39 -17.46
N PHE A 82 -29.00 12.62 -17.28
CA PHE A 82 -27.98 12.10 -18.20
C PHE A 82 -27.83 10.58 -18.11
N THR A 83 -27.86 10.01 -16.89
CA THR A 83 -27.78 8.55 -16.69
C THR A 83 -29.02 7.83 -17.22
N ARG A 84 -30.22 8.40 -17.06
CA ARG A 84 -31.45 7.82 -17.61
C ARG A 84 -31.51 7.88 -19.13
N ILE A 85 -31.06 8.98 -19.73
CA ILE A 85 -30.98 9.10 -21.20
C ILE A 85 -29.97 8.10 -21.77
N LEU A 86 -28.78 7.97 -21.17
CA LEU A 86 -27.77 7.01 -21.62
C LEU A 86 -28.21 5.55 -21.43
N ALA A 87 -28.90 5.23 -20.33
CA ALA A 87 -29.47 3.90 -20.12
C ALA A 87 -30.56 3.56 -21.15
N PHE A 88 -31.37 4.54 -21.55
CA PHE A 88 -32.41 4.37 -22.55
C PHE A 88 -31.84 4.23 -23.98
N CYS A 89 -30.74 4.92 -24.28
CA CYS A 89 -30.10 4.85 -25.60
C CYS A 89 -29.16 3.64 -25.78
N ARG A 90 -28.74 2.98 -24.70
CA ARG A 90 -27.79 1.85 -24.75
C ARG A 90 -28.22 0.68 -25.65
N PRO A 91 -29.47 0.17 -25.59
CA PRO A 91 -29.88 -0.94 -26.46
C PRO A 91 -29.95 -0.52 -27.92
N VAL A 92 -30.31 0.74 -28.19
CA VAL A 92 -30.40 1.31 -29.55
C VAL A 92 -29.02 1.51 -30.16
N LEU A 93 -28.02 1.85 -29.35
CA LEU A 93 -26.62 2.01 -29.76
C LEU A 93 -25.89 0.66 -29.91
N GLU A 94 -26.26 -0.37 -29.15
CA GLU A 94 -25.66 -1.72 -29.24
C GLU A 94 -26.20 -2.56 -30.42
N LEU A 95 -27.39 -2.24 -30.95
CA LEU A 95 -27.98 -2.94 -32.11
C LEU A 95 -27.56 -2.37 -33.47
N SER A 96 -26.79 -1.29 -33.51
CA SER A 96 -26.28 -0.69 -34.74
C SER A 96 -25.01 -1.42 -35.23
N PRO A 97 -25.01 -2.03 -36.43
CA PRO A 97 -23.79 -2.59 -37.04
C PRO A 97 -22.81 -1.49 -37.50
N ILE A 98 -23.25 -0.23 -37.51
CA ILE A 98 -22.41 0.93 -37.75
C ILE A 98 -21.80 1.31 -36.41
N ARG A 99 -20.51 1.03 -36.22
CA ARG A 99 -19.69 1.69 -35.19
C ARG A 99 -19.62 3.18 -35.53
N LEU A 100 -20.67 3.92 -35.22
CA LEU A 100 -20.65 5.38 -35.23
C LEU A 100 -19.66 5.82 -34.15
N ARG A 101 -18.40 6.00 -34.55
CA ARG A 101 -17.45 6.84 -33.83
C ARG A 101 -18.02 8.25 -33.89
N LEU A 102 -18.82 8.63 -32.89
CA LEU A 102 -19.22 10.01 -32.69
C LEU A 102 -17.94 10.87 -32.59
N PRO A 103 -17.68 11.78 -33.54
CA PRO A 103 -16.44 12.55 -33.57
C PRO A 103 -16.37 13.66 -32.51
N PHE A 104 -17.41 13.82 -31.69
CA PHE A 104 -17.54 14.98 -30.79
C PHE A 104 -17.67 14.65 -29.31
N TYR A 105 -17.55 13.38 -28.92
CA TYR A 105 -17.50 13.03 -27.50
C TYR A 105 -16.75 11.71 -27.30
N THR A 106 -15.50 11.65 -27.77
CA THR A 106 -14.54 10.94 -26.93
C THR A 106 -14.35 11.87 -25.74
N PRO A 107 -14.82 11.54 -24.51
CA PRO A 107 -14.34 12.26 -23.35
C PRO A 107 -12.82 12.31 -23.51
N PRO A 108 -12.15 13.46 -23.28
CA PRO A 108 -10.70 13.51 -23.33
C PRO A 108 -10.26 12.28 -22.55
N ARG A 109 -9.60 11.34 -23.24
CA ARG A 109 -9.15 10.10 -22.61
C ARG A 109 -8.37 10.62 -21.43
N ALA A 110 -8.96 10.59 -20.23
CA ALA A 110 -8.28 10.88 -19.00
C ALA A 110 -7.08 9.97 -19.13
N HIS A 111 -5.89 10.56 -19.36
CA HIS A 111 -4.73 9.84 -19.85
C HIS A 111 -4.61 8.65 -18.94
N SER A 112 -5.05 7.49 -19.43
CA SER A 112 -5.31 6.34 -18.60
C SER A 112 -3.91 5.84 -18.36
N THR A 113 -3.32 6.27 -17.25
CA THR A 113 -1.93 6.10 -16.83
C THR A 113 -1.28 5.01 -17.68
N PRO A 114 -0.64 5.38 -18.81
CA PRO A 114 -0.26 4.42 -19.85
C PRO A 114 0.85 3.47 -19.41
N THR A 115 1.29 3.60 -18.17
CA THR A 115 2.41 2.89 -17.57
C THR A 115 2.09 1.41 -17.30
N TYR A 116 1.00 1.06 -16.63
CA TYR A 116 0.81 -0.33 -16.18
C TYR A 116 0.36 -1.32 -17.26
N GLU A 117 -0.49 -0.92 -18.21
CA GLU A 117 -0.93 -1.84 -19.26
C GLU A 117 0.22 -2.18 -20.22
N HIS A 118 1.10 -1.21 -20.50
CA HIS A 118 2.28 -1.44 -21.33
C HIS A 118 3.33 -2.29 -20.61
N LEU A 119 3.53 -2.07 -19.30
CA LEU A 119 4.37 -2.91 -18.46
C LEU A 119 3.86 -4.36 -18.38
N ASN A 120 2.55 -4.58 -18.28
CA ASN A 120 1.95 -5.92 -18.34
C ASN A 120 2.20 -6.61 -19.70
N ARG A 121 2.18 -5.86 -20.81
CA ARG A 121 2.51 -6.43 -22.13
C ARG A 121 4.01 -6.70 -22.30
N MET A 122 4.88 -5.83 -21.78
CA MET A 122 6.35 -6.00 -21.87
C MET A 122 6.86 -7.12 -20.95
N THR A 123 6.27 -7.30 -19.75
CA THR A 123 6.61 -8.41 -18.85
C THR A 123 6.24 -9.78 -19.42
N LEU A 124 5.27 -9.86 -20.34
CA LEU A 124 4.96 -11.07 -21.09
C LEU A 124 5.95 -11.36 -22.23
N ALA A 125 6.67 -10.35 -22.73
CA ALA A 125 7.54 -10.48 -23.89
C ALA A 125 8.96 -10.95 -23.57
N SER A 126 9.48 -10.68 -22.36
CA SER A 126 10.84 -11.11 -21.96
C SER A 126 10.92 -11.46 -20.46
N LYS A 127 11.35 -12.69 -20.17
CA LYS A 127 11.62 -13.14 -18.79
C LYS A 127 12.72 -12.32 -18.12
N GLN A 128 13.76 -11.95 -18.86
CA GLN A 128 14.85 -11.13 -18.35
C GLN A 128 14.38 -9.71 -18.01
N PHE A 129 13.61 -9.08 -18.91
CA PHE A 129 13.00 -7.78 -18.62
C PHE A 129 12.17 -7.86 -17.35
N LYS A 130 11.31 -8.89 -17.23
CA LYS A 130 10.48 -9.09 -16.05
C LYS A 130 11.32 -9.22 -14.78
N SER A 131 12.40 -10.01 -14.77
CA SER A 131 13.21 -10.18 -13.56
C SER A 131 13.95 -8.91 -13.14
N GLU A 132 14.52 -8.18 -14.11
CA GLU A 132 15.22 -6.90 -13.86
C GLU A 132 14.24 -5.80 -13.43
N PHE A 133 13.12 -5.67 -14.14
CA PHE A 133 12.07 -4.71 -13.82
C PHE A 133 11.50 -4.96 -12.41
N MET A 134 11.20 -6.22 -12.07
CA MET A 134 10.72 -6.57 -10.73
C MET A 134 11.78 -6.28 -9.65
N ASP A 135 13.07 -6.31 -9.99
CA ASP A 135 14.13 -5.91 -9.05
C ASP A 135 14.06 -4.43 -8.72
N VAL A 136 13.99 -3.61 -9.76
CA VAL A 136 13.89 -2.16 -9.62
C VAL A 136 12.56 -1.77 -8.98
N TYR A 137 11.47 -2.44 -9.36
CA TYR A 137 10.15 -2.29 -8.74
C TYR A 137 10.24 -2.51 -7.23
N CYS A 138 10.73 -3.68 -6.79
CA CYS A 138 10.81 -4.00 -5.37
C CYS A 138 11.79 -3.11 -4.57
N ARG A 139 12.77 -2.50 -5.25
CA ARG A 139 13.73 -1.57 -4.66
C ARG A 139 13.15 -0.17 -4.44
N ILE A 140 12.36 0.33 -5.39
CA ILE A 140 11.88 1.72 -5.40
C ILE A 140 10.50 1.83 -4.79
N PHE A 141 9.61 0.90 -5.13
CA PHE A 141 8.20 0.95 -4.78
C PHE A 141 7.96 0.68 -3.29
N THR A 142 7.11 1.50 -2.67
CA THR A 142 6.62 1.28 -1.30
C THR A 142 5.33 0.48 -1.36
N PHE A 143 5.38 -0.76 -0.89
CA PHE A 143 4.21 -1.63 -0.87
C PHE A 143 3.29 -1.26 0.28
N ASN A 144 2.01 -1.10 -0.02
CA ASN A 144 1.00 -0.71 0.95
C ASN A 144 0.15 -1.91 1.31
N PHE A 145 0.22 -2.36 2.55
CA PHE A 145 -0.67 -3.38 3.09
C PHE A 145 -1.66 -2.75 4.04
N THR A 146 -2.92 -3.14 3.95
CA THR A 146 -3.93 -2.78 4.94
C THR A 146 -4.37 -4.06 5.62
N LEU A 147 -4.28 -4.09 6.95
CA LEU A 147 -4.74 -5.19 7.78
C LEU A 147 -5.91 -4.75 8.63
N ASP A 148 -6.91 -5.60 8.72
CA ASP A 148 -8.07 -5.43 9.60
C ASP A 148 -8.34 -6.70 10.45
N ALA A 149 -9.46 -6.70 11.18
CA ALA A 149 -9.85 -7.82 12.02
C ALA A 149 -10.22 -9.09 11.22
N SER A 150 -10.62 -8.96 9.95
CA SER A 150 -10.95 -10.11 9.10
C SER A 150 -9.70 -10.88 8.68
N ASP A 151 -8.57 -10.19 8.54
CA ASP A 151 -7.28 -10.80 8.16
C ASP A 151 -6.71 -11.74 9.22
N ILE A 152 -7.20 -11.69 10.46
CA ILE A 152 -6.83 -12.63 11.53
C ILE A 152 -7.13 -14.08 11.13
N THR A 153 -8.18 -14.29 10.34
CA THR A 153 -8.59 -15.63 9.88
C THR A 153 -7.69 -16.18 8.78
N HIS A 154 -6.98 -15.32 8.05
CA HIS A 154 -6.10 -15.73 6.98
C HIS A 154 -4.78 -16.30 7.51
N GLU A 155 -4.27 -17.34 6.86
CA GLU A 155 -2.97 -17.93 7.20
C GLU A 155 -1.82 -16.98 6.84
N LYS A 156 -1.94 -16.28 5.70
CA LYS A 156 -0.95 -15.33 5.21
C LYS A 156 -1.53 -13.90 5.24
N PRO A 157 -0.98 -12.97 6.03
CA PRO A 157 -1.49 -11.59 6.12
C PRO A 157 -1.21 -10.79 4.85
N PHE A 158 -0.18 -11.17 4.08
CA PHE A 158 0.17 -10.49 2.83
C PHE A 158 -0.25 -11.33 1.63
N LYS A 159 -1.11 -10.76 0.77
CA LYS A 159 -1.60 -11.40 -0.47
C LYS A 159 -0.59 -11.28 -1.63
N ILE A 160 0.69 -11.53 -1.34
CA ILE A 160 1.81 -11.43 -2.29
C ILE A 160 2.62 -12.73 -2.23
N GLY A 161 3.19 -13.14 -3.38
CA GLY A 161 4.03 -14.34 -3.46
C GLY A 161 5.35 -14.18 -2.69
N GLU A 162 5.84 -15.27 -2.10
CA GLU A 162 7.03 -15.30 -1.23
C GLU A 162 8.30 -14.78 -1.93
N GLU A 163 8.47 -15.08 -3.23
CA GLU A 163 9.59 -14.56 -4.03
C GLU A 163 9.60 -13.03 -4.08
N THR A 164 8.41 -12.41 -4.21
CA THR A 164 8.30 -10.95 -4.23
C THR A 164 8.51 -10.38 -2.84
N LEU A 165 7.93 -11.01 -1.80
CA LEU A 165 8.10 -10.60 -0.40
C LEU A 165 9.58 -10.56 0.01
N GLY A 166 10.37 -11.56 -0.38
CA GLY A 166 11.81 -11.62 -0.06
C GLY A 166 12.64 -10.49 -0.70
N ARG A 167 12.14 -9.88 -1.79
CA ARG A 167 12.82 -8.81 -2.53
C ARG A 167 12.37 -7.41 -2.13
N MET A 168 11.30 -7.28 -1.36
CA MET A 168 10.74 -5.99 -0.96
C MET A 168 11.70 -5.23 -0.05
N ARG A 169 11.93 -3.95 -0.36
CA ARG A 169 12.80 -3.07 0.45
C ARG A 169 12.03 -2.04 1.27
N LYS A 170 10.90 -1.57 0.75
CA LYS A 170 10.07 -0.54 1.38
C LYS A 170 8.65 -1.03 1.57
N CYS A 171 8.11 -0.87 2.77
CA CYS A 171 6.77 -1.33 3.13
C CYS A 171 6.06 -0.30 4.00
N MET A 172 4.80 0.00 3.68
CA MET A 172 3.90 0.70 4.59
C MET A 172 2.79 -0.26 5.02
N LEU A 173 2.77 -0.57 6.31
CA LEU A 173 1.74 -1.39 6.92
C LEU A 173 0.71 -0.50 7.59
N LYS A 174 -0.50 -0.48 7.05
CA LYS A 174 -1.65 0.20 7.64
C LYS A 174 -2.46 -0.81 8.45
N ILE A 175 -2.62 -0.57 9.75
CA ILE A 175 -3.49 -1.38 10.60
C ILE A 175 -4.75 -0.59 10.91
N LEU A 176 -5.91 -1.13 10.55
CA LEU A 176 -7.21 -0.61 10.95
C LEU A 176 -7.52 -1.11 12.36
N ALA A 177 -7.06 -0.36 13.35
CA ALA A 177 -7.19 -0.76 14.74
C ALA A 177 -8.65 -0.67 15.18
N THR A 178 -9.22 -1.83 15.49
CA THR A 178 -10.56 -2.02 16.05
C THR A 178 -10.43 -2.89 17.29
N PRO A 179 -11.35 -2.85 18.28
CA PRO A 179 -11.24 -3.71 19.46
C PRO A 179 -11.05 -5.20 19.09
N GLY A 180 -11.84 -5.68 18.11
CA GLY A 180 -11.72 -7.04 17.59
C GLY A 180 -10.34 -7.38 17.02
N ILE A 181 -9.60 -6.39 16.47
CA ILE A 181 -8.24 -6.65 16.00
C ILE A 181 -7.30 -6.97 17.16
N VAL A 182 -7.46 -6.29 18.30
CA VAL A 182 -6.61 -6.45 19.48
C VAL A 182 -6.95 -7.73 20.25
N GLY A 183 -8.00 -8.45 19.83
CA GLY A 183 -8.43 -9.71 20.45
C GLY A 183 -9.24 -9.52 21.72
N ALA A 184 -9.71 -8.30 22.00
CA ALA A 184 -10.54 -7.98 23.16
C ALA A 184 -11.76 -7.14 22.76
N PHE A 185 -12.89 -7.35 23.42
CA PHE A 185 -14.04 -6.47 23.24
C PHE A 185 -13.77 -5.07 23.80
N ASP A 186 -13.14 -5.02 24.97
CA ASP A 186 -12.62 -3.82 25.59
C ASP A 186 -11.11 -3.72 25.32
N PRO A 187 -10.62 -2.69 24.62
CA PRO A 187 -9.21 -2.56 24.35
C PRO A 187 -8.36 -2.49 25.63
N ARG A 188 -8.90 -2.03 26.78
CA ARG A 188 -8.18 -1.97 28.05
C ARG A 188 -7.76 -3.33 28.60
N GLU A 189 -8.47 -4.38 28.20
CA GLU A 189 -8.22 -5.77 28.57
C GLU A 189 -7.48 -6.53 27.47
N ALA A 190 -6.83 -5.81 26.55
CA ALA A 190 -6.04 -6.38 25.47
C ALA A 190 -5.04 -7.41 26.00
N PRO A 191 -5.06 -8.66 25.53
CA PRO A 191 -4.08 -9.65 25.93
C PRO A 191 -2.68 -9.25 25.41
N ALA A 192 -1.64 -9.65 26.14
CA ALA A 192 -0.26 -9.50 25.69
C ALA A 192 0.04 -10.36 24.43
N ASP A 193 -0.71 -11.46 24.29
CA ASP A 193 -0.62 -12.39 23.18
C ASP A 193 -1.52 -11.91 22.05
N TRP A 194 -0.89 -11.32 21.02
CA TRP A 194 -1.60 -10.80 19.88
C TRP A 194 -1.33 -11.64 18.63
N LEU A 195 -2.27 -12.50 18.27
CA LEU A 195 -2.12 -13.44 17.15
C LEU A 195 -1.81 -12.75 15.80
N LEU A 196 -2.40 -11.58 15.54
CA LEU A 196 -2.12 -10.85 14.31
C LEU A 196 -0.67 -10.36 14.26
N ARG A 197 -0.16 -9.83 15.39
CA ARG A 197 1.26 -9.44 15.52
C ARG A 197 2.17 -10.61 15.16
N ASP A 198 1.91 -11.78 15.73
CA ASP A 198 2.77 -12.95 15.53
C ASP A 198 2.74 -13.43 14.08
N LYS A 199 1.56 -13.43 13.44
CA LYS A 199 1.42 -13.72 12.00
C LYS A 199 2.15 -12.70 11.12
N VAL A 200 2.03 -11.42 11.44
CA VAL A 200 2.73 -10.35 10.71
C VAL A 200 4.23 -10.50 10.87
N PHE A 201 4.73 -10.75 12.08
CA PHE A 201 6.15 -10.99 12.32
C PHE A 201 6.68 -12.24 11.62
N ALA A 202 5.91 -13.34 11.64
CA ALA A 202 6.26 -14.55 10.92
C ALA A 202 6.35 -14.29 9.40
N ALA A 203 5.37 -13.58 8.83
CA ALA A 203 5.39 -13.25 7.41
C ALA A 203 6.52 -12.26 7.06
N MET A 204 6.81 -11.30 7.95
CA MET A 204 7.90 -10.35 7.75
C MET A 204 9.28 -10.98 7.92
N SER A 205 9.43 -12.06 8.68
CA SER A 205 10.70 -12.79 8.78
C SER A 205 11.17 -13.35 7.42
N GLN A 206 10.24 -13.50 6.47
CA GLN A 206 10.53 -13.89 5.09
C GLN A 206 11.04 -12.73 4.22
N MET A 207 10.88 -11.47 4.68
CA MET A 207 11.31 -10.27 3.95
C MET A 207 12.77 -9.94 4.24
N THR A 208 13.68 -10.74 3.72
CA THR A 208 15.13 -10.63 3.99
C THR A 208 15.76 -9.33 3.51
N SER A 209 15.16 -8.66 2.52
CA SER A 209 15.65 -7.41 1.94
C SER A 209 14.99 -6.14 2.48
N LEU A 210 14.13 -6.25 3.51
CA LEU A 210 13.37 -5.13 4.03
C LEU A 210 14.28 -4.13 4.76
N GLN A 211 14.29 -2.87 4.31
CA GLN A 211 15.18 -1.82 4.83
C GLN A 211 14.42 -0.70 5.55
N ASP A 212 13.21 -0.41 5.05
CA ASP A 212 12.39 0.69 5.53
C ASP A 212 10.94 0.24 5.65
N MET A 213 10.40 0.35 6.86
CA MET A 213 9.02 0.03 7.13
C MET A 213 8.37 1.07 8.03
N VAL A 214 7.21 1.52 7.58
CA VAL A 214 6.35 2.47 8.29
C VAL A 214 5.07 1.73 8.71
N LEU A 215 4.78 1.74 10.01
CA LEU A 215 3.52 1.27 10.56
C LEU A 215 2.57 2.47 10.71
N SER A 216 1.43 2.44 10.03
CA SER A 216 0.37 3.45 10.18
C SER A 216 -0.80 2.81 10.93
N ILE A 217 -1.00 3.20 12.19
CA ILE A 217 -2.13 2.71 12.99
C ILE A 217 -3.30 3.67 12.82
N ASN A 218 -4.34 3.22 12.13
CA ASN A 218 -5.58 3.96 11.96
C ASN A 218 -6.61 3.46 12.98
N ALA A 219 -6.85 4.21 14.05
CA ALA A 219 -7.84 3.82 15.04
C ALA A 219 -9.24 4.11 14.52
N CYS A 220 -10.15 3.14 14.68
CA CYS A 220 -11.56 3.36 14.37
C CYS A 220 -12.18 4.27 15.43
N GLY A 221 -12.77 5.40 15.00
CA GLY A 221 -13.53 6.32 15.85
C GLY A 221 -14.88 5.72 16.26
N ASN A 222 -14.88 4.66 17.05
CA ASN A 222 -16.11 4.16 17.67
C ASN A 222 -16.41 4.98 18.93
N GLN A 223 -17.65 5.43 19.11
CA GLN A 223 -18.08 6.24 20.27
C GLN A 223 -17.89 5.54 21.61
N LEU A 224 -17.80 4.21 21.64
CA LEU A 224 -17.68 3.43 22.86
C LEU A 224 -16.26 3.47 23.46
N TRP A 225 -15.23 3.77 22.66
CA TRP A 225 -13.85 3.60 23.08
C TRP A 225 -12.99 4.81 22.73
N ASN A 226 -12.05 5.12 23.62
CA ASN A 226 -11.05 6.13 23.34
C ASN A 226 -9.98 5.52 22.37
N PRO A 227 -9.80 6.09 21.16
CA PRO A 227 -8.86 5.57 20.15
C PRO A 227 -7.40 5.53 20.62
N LEU A 228 -7.05 6.32 21.65
CA LEU A 228 -5.71 6.32 22.25
C LEU A 228 -5.31 4.94 22.80
N TRP A 229 -6.26 4.16 23.34
CA TRP A 229 -5.97 2.81 23.80
C TRP A 229 -5.58 1.88 22.65
N LEU A 230 -6.29 1.98 21.52
CA LEU A 230 -5.98 1.17 20.34
C LEU A 230 -4.60 1.51 19.77
N TRP A 231 -4.26 2.80 19.72
CA TRP A 231 -2.91 3.26 19.34
C TRP A 231 -1.83 2.77 20.30
N HIS A 232 -2.07 2.89 21.61
CA HIS A 232 -1.13 2.44 22.63
C HIS A 232 -0.84 0.95 22.49
N PHE A 233 -1.86 0.08 22.57
CA PHE A 233 -1.65 -1.36 22.55
C PHE A 233 -1.05 -1.84 21.24
N THR A 234 -1.54 -1.33 20.11
CA THR A 234 -1.00 -1.70 18.79
C THR A 234 0.46 -1.28 18.67
N SER A 235 0.82 -0.06 19.09
CA SER A 235 2.20 0.40 19.02
C SER A 235 3.12 -0.37 19.96
N GLN A 236 2.74 -0.59 21.22
CA GLN A 236 3.57 -1.36 22.16
C GLN A 236 3.81 -2.78 21.66
N ALA A 237 2.81 -3.42 21.09
CA ALA A 237 2.95 -4.76 20.53
C ALA A 237 3.92 -4.83 19.34
N PHE A 238 4.03 -3.75 18.55
CA PHE A 238 4.97 -3.66 17.42
C PHE A 238 6.34 -3.09 17.77
N LYS A 239 6.46 -2.26 18.83
CA LYS A 239 7.75 -1.71 19.31
C LYS A 239 8.76 -2.80 19.64
N GLY A 240 8.29 -3.89 20.25
CA GLY A 240 9.08 -5.07 20.63
C GLY A 240 9.43 -6.00 19.46
N SER A 241 9.12 -5.63 18.22
CA SER A 241 9.48 -6.46 17.06
C SER A 241 10.99 -6.66 16.97
N PRO A 242 11.48 -7.90 16.72
CA PRO A 242 12.90 -8.14 16.43
C PRO A 242 13.32 -7.53 15.08
N ILE A 243 12.36 -7.07 14.28
CA ILE A 243 12.59 -6.61 12.92
C ILE A 243 13.01 -5.14 12.96
N LYS A 244 14.33 -4.91 12.85
CA LYS A 244 14.95 -3.57 12.83
C LYS A 244 14.50 -2.69 11.66
N ALA A 245 13.85 -3.26 10.64
CA ALA A 245 13.32 -2.50 9.51
C ALA A 245 12.12 -1.61 9.88
N PHE A 246 11.44 -1.86 11.02
CA PHE A 246 10.42 -0.94 11.55
C PHE A 246 11.08 0.35 12.02
N ARG A 247 11.00 1.39 11.20
CA ARG A 247 11.63 2.69 11.47
C ARG A 247 10.66 3.72 12.02
N ARG A 248 9.37 3.61 11.71
CA ARG A 248 8.38 4.65 12.05
C ARG A 248 7.03 4.05 12.39
N ILE A 249 6.37 4.61 13.41
CA ILE A 249 4.97 4.32 13.76
C ILE A 249 4.18 5.64 13.76
N GLU A 250 3.21 5.73 12.86
CA GLU A 250 2.31 6.87 12.72
C GLU A 250 0.94 6.55 13.31
N PHE A 251 0.31 7.56 13.89
CA PHE A 251 -1.00 7.47 14.51
C PHE A 251 -1.99 8.29 13.69
N LYS A 252 -3.05 7.64 13.18
CA LYS A 252 -4.08 8.29 12.36
C LYS A 252 -5.46 7.98 12.93
N LEU A 253 -6.32 8.99 12.89
CA LEU A 253 -7.69 8.92 13.32
C LEU A 253 -8.55 9.66 12.30
N GLU A 254 -9.56 8.98 11.79
CA GLU A 254 -10.44 9.55 10.79
C GLU A 254 -11.26 10.71 11.36
N GLY A 255 -11.24 11.85 10.68
CA GLY A 255 -12.03 13.03 11.07
C GLY A 255 -11.47 13.88 12.22
N TRP A 256 -10.27 13.58 12.72
CA TRP A 256 -9.63 14.40 13.77
C TRP A 256 -8.86 15.57 13.17
N THR A 257 -9.14 16.81 13.62
CA THR A 257 -8.58 18.04 13.04
C THR A 257 -7.81 18.93 14.00
N LEU A 258 -7.72 18.57 15.30
CA LEU A 258 -7.17 19.49 16.31
C LEU A 258 -5.67 19.75 16.15
N ARG A 259 -4.87 18.70 15.91
CA ARG A 259 -3.42 18.74 15.73
C ARG A 259 -2.96 17.35 15.25
N GLU A 260 -1.94 17.30 14.40
CA GLU A 260 -1.30 16.02 14.06
C GLU A 260 -0.54 15.49 15.28
N PRO A 261 -0.78 14.24 15.71
CA PRO A 261 -0.08 13.67 16.85
C PRO A 261 1.41 13.47 16.54
N ASN A 262 2.25 13.49 17.58
CA ASN A 262 3.63 13.05 17.45
C ASN A 262 3.68 11.59 16.97
N HIS A 263 4.76 11.20 16.33
CA HIS A 263 4.96 9.83 15.83
C HIS A 263 6.21 9.23 16.47
N LEU A 264 6.29 7.89 16.50
CA LEU A 264 7.50 7.20 16.94
C LEU A 264 8.42 6.99 15.74
N ALA A 265 9.71 7.25 15.91
CA ALA A 265 10.74 6.89 14.95
C ALA A 265 11.93 6.24 15.65
N ARG A 266 12.64 5.36 14.96
CA ARG A 266 13.90 4.81 15.47
C ARG A 266 15.06 5.73 15.14
N ASN A 267 15.89 6.00 16.14
CA ASN A 267 17.17 6.68 15.93
C ASN A 267 18.18 5.76 15.22
N PRO A 268 19.36 6.27 14.82
CA PRO A 268 20.41 5.44 14.18
C PRO A 268 20.92 4.29 15.05
N MET A 269 20.76 4.37 16.38
CA MET A 269 21.12 3.31 17.33
C MET A 269 20.03 2.22 17.42
N GLY A 270 18.84 2.48 16.86
CA GLY A 270 17.70 1.59 16.84
C GLY A 270 16.76 1.75 18.04
N GLU A 271 16.96 2.77 18.87
CA GLU A 271 16.09 3.09 20.01
C GLU A 271 14.90 3.93 19.52
N TRP A 272 13.78 3.85 20.23
CA TRP A 272 12.57 4.59 19.87
C TRP A 272 12.60 6.01 20.45
N GLU A 273 12.22 6.98 19.62
CA GLU A 273 12.10 8.38 19.99
C GLU A 273 10.75 8.91 19.47
N TRP A 274 10.19 9.88 20.19
CA TRP A 274 9.00 10.62 19.79
C TRP A 274 9.41 11.82 18.95
N HIS A 275 8.78 11.99 17.79
CA HIS A 275 9.05 13.08 16.87
C HIS A 275 7.77 13.87 16.53
N CYS A 276 7.89 15.17 16.35
CA CYS A 276 6.79 16.00 15.84
C CYS A 276 6.58 15.81 14.32
N SER A 277 5.59 16.48 13.72
CA SER A 277 5.34 16.44 12.27
C SER A 277 6.55 16.85 11.43
N GLU A 278 7.34 17.80 11.92
CA GLU A 278 8.58 18.30 11.29
C GLU A 278 9.82 17.43 11.61
N ASN A 279 9.61 16.24 12.18
CA ASN A 279 10.65 15.25 12.48
C ASN A 279 11.70 15.69 13.54
N HIS A 280 11.44 16.72 14.34
CA HIS A 280 12.26 17.06 15.51
C HIS A 280 12.03 16.05 16.63
N CYS A 281 13.10 15.59 17.27
CA CYS A 281 13.00 14.74 18.47
C CYS A 281 12.42 15.54 19.63
N VAL A 282 11.33 15.03 20.20
CA VAL A 282 10.56 15.63 21.28
C VAL A 282 10.90 14.96 22.61
N ARG A 283 11.02 13.64 22.62
CA ARG A 283 11.31 12.84 23.83
C ARG A 283 11.87 11.47 23.44
N VAL A 284 12.85 10.96 24.18
CA VAL A 284 13.35 9.57 24.04
C VAL A 284 12.35 8.61 24.71
N ASP A 285 12.03 7.50 24.04
CA ASP A 285 11.17 6.44 24.57
C ASP A 285 12.05 5.34 25.17
N GLU A 286 12.49 5.57 26.42
CA GLU A 286 13.46 4.71 27.14
C GLU A 286 12.89 3.32 27.47
N GLU A 287 11.56 3.17 27.53
CA GLU A 287 10.91 1.93 27.93
C GLU A 287 10.48 1.09 26.73
N THR A 288 10.70 -0.21 26.82
CA THR A 288 10.14 -1.17 25.85
C THR A 288 8.61 -1.17 25.86
N SER A 289 8.00 -0.88 27.02
CA SER A 289 6.55 -0.78 27.21
C SER A 289 6.20 0.36 28.17
N GLN A 290 5.75 1.49 27.62
CA GLN A 290 5.33 2.64 28.42
C GLN A 290 3.87 2.49 28.88
N PRO A 291 3.49 3.00 30.06
CA PRO A 291 2.09 3.05 30.48
C PRO A 291 1.29 4.04 29.61
N VAL A 292 -0.02 3.82 29.49
CA VAL A 292 -0.91 4.60 28.60
C VAL A 292 -0.89 6.09 28.91
N ARG A 293 -0.79 6.47 30.19
CA ARG A 293 -0.69 7.87 30.60
C ARG A 293 0.54 8.55 29.99
N GLU A 294 1.69 7.88 30.01
CA GLU A 294 2.94 8.43 29.48
C GLU A 294 2.93 8.45 27.95
N PHE A 295 2.36 7.42 27.32
CA PHE A 295 2.11 7.39 25.89
C PHE A 295 1.28 8.59 25.45
N CYS A 296 0.14 8.86 26.11
CA CYS A 296 -0.71 10.00 25.80
C CYS A 296 0.00 11.34 26.02
N ALA A 297 0.81 11.45 27.08
CA ALA A 297 1.60 12.65 27.34
C ALA A 297 2.66 12.89 26.25
N ALA A 298 3.34 11.84 25.79
CA ALA A 298 4.35 11.93 24.75
C ALA A 298 3.74 12.20 23.36
N LEU A 299 2.58 11.60 23.06
CA LEU A 299 1.84 11.77 21.81
C LEU A 299 1.49 13.23 21.52
N TYR A 300 1.24 14.02 22.57
CA TYR A 300 0.88 15.44 22.46
C TYR A 300 1.93 16.38 23.06
N HIS A 301 3.12 15.88 23.37
CA HIS A 301 4.18 16.72 23.92
C HIS A 301 4.56 17.82 22.92
N GLU A 302 4.73 19.04 23.43
CA GLU A 302 5.06 20.19 22.61
C GLU A 302 6.50 20.13 22.13
N CYS A 303 6.71 20.45 20.85
CA CYS A 303 8.03 20.47 20.27
C CYS A 303 8.65 21.85 20.53
N ARG A 304 9.61 21.94 21.44
CA ARG A 304 10.31 23.18 21.78
C ARG A 304 11.06 23.84 20.62
N ILE A 305 11.31 23.10 19.53
CA ILE A 305 11.94 23.63 18.32
C ILE A 305 10.91 24.33 17.42
N CYS A 306 9.72 23.73 17.26
CA CYS A 306 8.64 24.32 16.45
C CYS A 306 7.92 25.45 17.19
N ASP A 307 7.76 25.31 18.51
CA ASP A 307 7.09 26.26 19.39
C ASP A 307 8.02 26.56 20.57
N PRO A 308 9.07 27.39 20.36
CA PRO A 308 9.96 27.78 21.42
C PRO A 308 9.16 28.59 22.44
N LEU A 309 9.21 28.18 23.72
CA LEU A 309 8.58 28.92 24.79
C LEU A 309 9.04 30.38 24.71
N PRO A 310 8.12 31.37 24.83
CA PRO A 310 8.51 32.75 24.89
C PRO A 310 9.53 32.87 26.02
N MET A 311 10.73 33.35 25.70
CA MET A 311 11.74 33.68 26.70
C MET A 311 11.01 34.55 27.70
N THR A 312 10.79 34.04 28.91
CA THR A 312 10.23 34.84 30.00
C THR A 312 11.33 35.82 30.35
N ASP A 313 11.36 36.92 29.61
CA ASP A 313 12.25 38.04 29.79
C ASP A 313 11.90 38.66 31.15
N GLY A 314 12.62 38.26 32.20
CA GLY A 314 12.56 38.91 33.49
C GLY A 314 11.84 38.10 34.57
N ASP A 315 12.60 37.26 35.27
CA ASP A 315 12.55 37.32 36.73
C ASP A 315 12.88 38.77 37.12
N GLU A 316 11.85 39.61 37.26
CA GLU A 316 11.95 40.75 38.16
C GLU A 316 12.23 40.16 39.54
N THR A 317 13.49 40.22 39.97
CA THR A 317 13.90 39.98 41.35
C THR A 317 13.07 40.90 42.26
N GLU A 318 11.98 40.36 42.80
CA GLU A 318 11.29 40.90 43.99
C GLU A 318 12.23 40.71 45.19
N ASP A 319 13.15 41.66 45.36
CA ASP A 319 13.76 41.94 46.65
C ASP A 319 12.71 42.67 47.51
N ALA A 320 12.08 41.94 48.43
CA ALA A 320 11.30 42.49 49.55
C ALA A 320 11.58 41.71 50.85
#